data_AF-A0A1E7I447-F1
#
_entry.id   AF-A0A1E7I447-F1
#
_cell.length_a   1.000
_cell.length_b   1.000
_cell.length_c   1.000
_cell.angle_alpha   90.00
_cell.angle_beta   90.00
_cell.angle_gamma   90.00
#
_symmetry.space_group_name_H-M   'P 1'
#
loop_
_entity.id
_entity.type
_entity.pdbx_description
1 polymer ?
#
loop_
_entity_poly.entity_id
_entity_poly.type
_entity_poly.pdbx_seq_one_letter_code
_entity_poly.pdbx_strand_id
1 'polypeptide(L)'
;MTCRIFLLMALLMSIAACSVIPMSGDVTSSGEILGAAEMSATRDPGLKSYNIVSELPDGTIYRGSTKSSDKSATLFTNDGESMECVFKVNNLSKGFESGGTGSCTTSEGQQLDVKF
;
A
#
# COMPACT_ATOMS: atom_id res chain seq x y z
N MET A 1 8.18 -39.98 20.67
CA MET A 1 7.24 -38.84 20.87
C MET A 1 7.82 -37.48 20.45
N THR A 2 9.09 -37.40 20.04
CA THR A 2 9.81 -36.16 19.70
C THR A 2 9.69 -35.71 18.25
N CYS A 3 9.35 -36.61 17.31
CA CYS A 3 9.30 -36.30 15.87
C CYS A 3 8.06 -35.49 15.44
N ARG A 4 6.96 -35.56 16.20
CA ARG A 4 5.71 -34.82 15.90
C ARG A 4 5.82 -33.31 16.18
N ILE A 5 6.64 -32.91 17.15
CA ILE A 5 6.81 -31.50 17.55
C ILE A 5 7.67 -30.74 16.53
N PHE A 6 8.71 -31.37 15.96
CA PHE A 6 9.53 -30.77 14.92
C PHE A 6 8.76 -30.49 13.62
N LEU A 7 7.81 -31.36 13.26
CA LEU A 7 6.94 -31.16 12.10
C LEU A 7 5.97 -29.96 12.29
N LEU A 8 5.51 -29.72 13.52
CA LEU A 8 4.65 -28.57 13.85
C LEU A 8 5.42 -27.23 13.83
N MET A 9 6.68 -27.21 14.28
CA MET A 9 7.51 -26.00 14.20
C MET A 9 7.91 -25.62 12.77
N ALA A 10 8.18 -26.60 11.89
CA ALA A 10 8.47 -26.33 10.48
C ALA A 10 7.24 -25.75 9.74
N LEU A 11 6.03 -26.20 10.10
CA LEU A 11 4.78 -25.74 9.50
C LEU A 11 4.43 -24.29 9.91
N LEU A 12 4.76 -23.89 11.14
CA LEU A 12 4.48 -22.54 11.66
C LEU A 12 5.35 -21.44 11.03
N MET A 13 6.55 -21.77 10.52
CA MET A 13 7.40 -20.80 9.79
C MET A 13 6.94 -20.56 8.34
N SER A 14 5.97 -21.32 7.83
CA SER A 14 5.54 -21.23 6.42
C SER A 14 4.46 -20.18 6.15
N ILE A 15 3.97 -19.47 7.18
CA ILE A 15 2.74 -18.67 7.09
C ILE A 15 3.00 -17.17 6.79
N ALA A 16 4.27 -16.72 6.72
CA ALA A 16 4.59 -15.30 6.63
C ALA A 16 5.09 -14.86 5.24
N ALA A 17 4.33 -15.14 4.18
CA ALA A 17 4.60 -14.58 2.85
C ALA A 17 3.36 -13.84 2.30
N CYS A 18 2.76 -12.98 3.11
CA CYS A 18 1.96 -11.88 2.55
C CYS A 18 2.98 -10.88 1.98
N SER A 19 3.08 -10.79 0.66
CA SER A 19 3.97 -9.83 -0.02
C SER A 19 3.38 -8.44 0.13
N VAL A 20 3.69 -7.78 1.23
CA VAL A 20 3.47 -6.34 1.40
C VAL A 20 4.50 -5.63 0.52
N ILE A 21 4.04 -4.78 -0.40
CA ILE A 21 4.88 -3.87 -1.16
C ILE A 21 4.92 -2.54 -0.41
N PRO A 22 6.02 -2.21 0.29
CA PRO A 22 6.17 -0.91 0.94
C PRO A 22 6.35 0.18 -0.11
N MET A 23 5.83 1.36 0.17
CA MET A 23 5.98 2.58 -0.61
C MET A 23 6.21 3.73 0.36
N SER A 24 7.08 4.67 0.00
CA SER A 24 7.40 5.80 0.85
C SER A 24 7.46 7.08 0.02
N GLY A 25 7.11 8.20 0.64
CA GLY A 25 7.12 9.51 0.01
C GLY A 25 7.02 10.63 1.03
N ASP A 26 7.22 11.87 0.57
CA ASP A 26 6.99 13.05 1.39
C ASP A 26 5.60 13.63 1.09
N VAL A 27 4.89 14.04 2.14
CA VAL A 27 3.64 14.79 2.04
C VAL A 27 3.97 16.26 1.90
N THR A 28 3.32 16.89 0.93
CA THR A 28 3.42 18.34 0.72
C THR A 28 2.05 18.99 0.76
N SER A 29 2.02 20.23 1.21
CA SER A 29 0.83 21.09 1.11
C SER A 29 1.26 22.48 0.68
N SER A 30 0.69 22.98 -0.42
CA SER A 30 1.02 24.30 -0.95
C SER A 30 2.54 24.55 -1.14
N GLY A 31 3.30 23.49 -1.44
CA GLY A 31 4.75 23.52 -1.66
C GLY A 31 5.62 23.38 -0.40
N GLU A 32 5.03 23.29 0.79
CA GLU A 32 5.74 22.98 2.04
C GLU A 32 5.75 21.48 2.31
N ILE A 33 6.89 20.93 2.76
CA ILE A 33 7.01 19.53 3.17
C ILE A 33 6.47 19.39 4.60
N LEU A 34 5.40 18.61 4.75
CA LEU A 34 4.77 18.33 6.05
C LEU A 34 5.43 17.15 6.79
N GLY A 35 6.05 16.22 6.04
CA GLY A 35 6.80 15.09 6.60
C GLY A 35 6.73 13.84 5.72
N ALA A 36 7.40 12.78 6.15
CA ALA A 36 7.38 11.49 5.46
C ALA A 36 6.09 10.71 5.76
N ALA A 37 5.51 10.10 4.73
CA ALA A 37 4.39 9.16 4.82
C ALA A 37 4.80 7.77 4.36
N GLU A 38 4.18 6.78 4.99
CA GLU A 38 4.33 5.37 4.66
C GLU A 38 3.07 4.88 3.96
N MET A 39 3.24 4.12 2.90
CA MET A 39 2.14 3.48 2.18
C MET A 39 2.51 2.03 1.90
N SER A 40 1.50 1.17 1.76
CA SER A 40 1.72 -0.22 1.40
C SER A 40 0.61 -0.72 0.50
N ALA A 41 0.97 -1.60 -0.44
CA ALA A 41 0.01 -2.40 -1.19
C ALA A 41 0.18 -3.86 -0.81
N THR A 42 -0.92 -4.54 -0.51
CA THR A 42 -0.95 -5.98 -0.27
C THR A 42 -1.83 -6.64 -1.32
N ARG A 43 -1.28 -7.57 -2.09
CA ARG A 43 -2.04 -8.33 -3.09
C ARG A 43 -3.07 -9.22 -2.39
N ASP A 44 -4.31 -9.16 -2.87
CA ASP A 44 -5.34 -10.16 -2.57
C ASP A 44 -5.26 -11.29 -3.62
N PRO A 45 -4.79 -12.50 -3.25
CA PRO A 45 -4.65 -13.61 -4.19
C PRO A 45 -5.98 -14.10 -4.75
N GLY A 46 -7.08 -13.91 -4.02
CA GLY A 46 -8.41 -14.38 -4.40
C GLY A 46 -9.12 -13.45 -5.37
N LEU A 47 -8.82 -12.14 -5.33
CA LEU A 47 -9.59 -11.10 -6.02
C LEU A 47 -8.84 -10.35 -7.14
N LYS A 48 -7.57 -10.66 -7.40
CA LYS A 48 -6.72 -9.91 -8.37
C LYS A 48 -6.76 -8.40 -8.11
N SER A 49 -6.73 -8.03 -6.85
CA SER A 49 -6.74 -6.65 -6.37
C SER A 49 -5.58 -6.44 -5.40
N TYR A 50 -5.35 -5.18 -5.07
CA TYR A 50 -4.47 -4.76 -4.00
C TYR A 50 -5.27 -4.00 -2.97
N ASN A 51 -5.04 -4.30 -1.71
CA ASN A 51 -5.44 -3.44 -0.61
C ASN A 51 -4.31 -2.44 -0.36
N ILE A 52 -4.65 -1.16 -0.35
CA ILE A 52 -3.71 -0.07 -0.17
C ILE A 52 -3.99 0.60 1.17
N VAL A 53 -2.93 0.83 1.94
CA VAL A 53 -2.97 1.54 3.22
C VAL A 53 -1.93 2.64 3.17
N SER A 54 -2.30 3.86 3.54
CA SER A 54 -1.38 5.00 3.66
C SER A 54 -1.53 5.62 5.05
N GLU A 55 -0.41 5.90 5.70
CA GLU A 55 -0.32 6.63 6.96
C GLU A 55 0.44 7.93 6.72
N LEU A 56 -0.24 9.06 6.97
CA LEU A 56 0.32 10.40 6.82
C LEU A 56 1.11 10.82 8.08
N PRO A 57 1.96 11.87 8.02
CA PRO A 57 2.80 12.30 9.15
C PRO A 57 2.03 12.71 10.41
N ASP A 58 0.77 13.11 10.24
CA ASP A 58 -0.15 13.46 11.33
C ASP A 58 -0.81 12.22 11.98
N GLY A 59 -0.54 11.02 11.47
CA GLY A 59 -1.12 9.76 11.91
C GLY A 59 -2.44 9.40 11.22
N THR A 60 -2.92 10.20 10.27
CA THR A 60 -4.14 9.93 9.52
C THR A 60 -3.94 8.71 8.61
N ILE A 61 -4.88 7.75 8.68
CA ILE A 61 -4.77 6.50 7.92
C ILE A 61 -5.87 6.39 6.86
N TYR A 62 -5.44 6.31 5.60
CA TYR A 62 -6.28 6.08 4.44
C TYR A 62 -6.22 4.62 3.99
N ARG A 63 -7.38 4.04 3.64
CA ARG A 63 -7.50 2.65 3.18
C ARG A 63 -8.36 2.54 1.94
N GLY A 64 -7.99 1.65 1.02
CA GLY A 64 -8.80 1.37 -0.15
C GLY A 64 -8.31 0.13 -0.88
N SER A 65 -8.94 -0.16 -2.02
CA SER A 65 -8.50 -1.26 -2.88
C SER A 65 -8.54 -0.85 -4.35
N THR A 66 -7.72 -1.51 -5.15
CA THR A 66 -7.71 -1.31 -6.60
C THR A 66 -7.45 -2.64 -7.30
N LYS A 67 -7.98 -2.84 -8.50
CA LYS A 67 -7.69 -4.05 -9.28
C LYS A 67 -6.26 -3.99 -9.79
N SER A 68 -5.63 -5.13 -10.02
CA SER A 68 -4.27 -5.16 -10.55
C SER A 68 -4.12 -4.52 -11.94
N SER A 69 -5.21 -4.40 -12.70
CA SER A 69 -5.26 -3.70 -13.99
C SER A 69 -5.40 -2.19 -13.88
N ASP A 70 -5.87 -1.70 -12.73
CA ASP A 70 -6.29 -0.33 -12.55
C ASP A 70 -5.08 0.49 -12.09
N LYS A 71 -4.95 1.69 -12.66
CA LYS A 71 -3.83 2.60 -12.38
C LYS A 71 -4.20 3.65 -11.34
N SER A 72 -5.35 3.51 -10.68
CA SER A 72 -5.81 4.46 -9.69
C SER A 72 -6.54 3.76 -8.55
N ALA A 73 -6.55 4.40 -7.39
CA ALA A 73 -7.31 3.97 -6.23
C ALA A 73 -7.87 5.21 -5.54
N THR A 74 -9.06 5.09 -4.98
CA THR A 74 -9.57 6.05 -4.00
C THR A 74 -9.53 5.39 -2.64
N LEU A 75 -8.81 6.01 -1.72
CA LEU A 75 -8.66 5.58 -0.34
C LEU A 75 -9.52 6.47 0.54
N PHE A 76 -9.96 5.95 1.69
CA PHE A 76 -10.79 6.68 2.64
C PHE A 76 -10.28 6.52 4.07
N THR A 77 -10.46 7.56 4.88
CA THR A 77 -10.36 7.46 6.34
C THR A 77 -11.66 6.87 6.90
N ASN A 78 -11.67 6.53 8.20
CA ASN A 78 -12.90 6.12 8.87
C ASN A 78 -13.93 7.26 8.99
N ASP A 79 -13.47 8.51 8.90
CA ASP A 79 -14.29 9.72 9.03
C ASP A 79 -14.80 10.23 7.68
N GLY A 80 -14.46 9.54 6.58
CA GLY A 80 -15.01 9.79 5.24
C GLY A 80 -14.21 10.75 4.37
N GLU A 81 -13.06 11.23 4.82
CA GLU A 81 -12.10 11.94 3.97
C GLU A 81 -11.53 10.99 2.91
N SER A 82 -11.21 11.53 1.74
CA SER A 82 -10.72 10.73 0.62
C SER A 82 -9.30 11.10 0.23
N MET A 83 -8.60 10.14 -0.37
CA MET A 83 -7.33 10.33 -1.03
C MET A 83 -7.37 9.62 -2.38
N GLU A 84 -7.22 10.37 -3.45
CA GLU A 84 -7.13 9.81 -4.80
C GLU A 84 -5.68 9.56 -5.15
N CYS A 85 -5.36 8.34 -5.57
CA CYS A 85 -4.02 7.93 -5.96
C CYS A 85 -4.00 7.49 -7.42
N VAL A 86 -2.96 7.88 -8.15
CA VAL A 86 -2.65 7.42 -9.50
C VAL A 86 -1.26 6.79 -9.51
N PHE A 87 -1.19 5.55 -9.98
CA PHE A 87 0.00 4.72 -9.98
C PHE A 87 0.52 4.47 -11.40
N LYS A 88 1.85 4.48 -11.53
CA LYS A 88 2.57 4.07 -12.73
C LYS A 88 3.53 2.94 -12.37
N VAL A 89 3.10 1.72 -12.67
CA VAL A 89 3.93 0.52 -12.49
C VAL A 89 4.89 0.33 -13.66
N ASN A 90 6.06 -0.23 -13.40
CA ASN A 90 7.07 -0.49 -14.42
C ASN A 90 6.66 -1.64 -15.37
N ASN A 91 5.90 -2.62 -14.88
CA ASN A 91 5.40 -3.74 -15.66
C ASN A 91 3.96 -4.11 -15.26
N LEU A 92 3.02 -3.93 -16.19
CA LEU A 92 1.59 -4.18 -15.96
C LEU A 92 1.26 -5.64 -15.57
N SER A 93 1.98 -6.62 -16.12
CA SER A 93 1.73 -8.03 -15.82
C SER A 93 2.16 -8.41 -14.40
N LYS A 94 3.16 -7.71 -13.86
CA LYS A 94 3.64 -7.92 -12.48
C LYS A 94 2.90 -7.03 -11.49
N GLY A 95 2.46 -5.84 -11.87
CA GLY A 95 1.76 -4.91 -10.96
C GLY A 95 2.73 -4.18 -10.03
N PHE A 96 2.33 -3.95 -8.78
CA PHE A 96 3.13 -3.20 -7.80
C PHE A 96 4.47 -3.87 -7.48
N GLU A 97 4.57 -5.19 -7.59
CA GLU A 97 5.83 -5.95 -7.39
C GLU A 97 6.89 -5.67 -8.47
N SER A 98 6.55 -4.94 -9.53
CA SER A 98 7.53 -4.46 -10.51
C SER A 98 8.17 -3.12 -10.16
N GLY A 99 7.75 -2.53 -9.04
CA GLY A 99 8.06 -1.15 -8.70
C GLY A 99 7.33 -0.13 -9.57
N GLY A 100 7.53 1.15 -9.26
CA GLY A 100 6.86 2.25 -9.91
C GLY A 100 6.82 3.52 -9.08
N THR A 101 5.91 4.40 -9.46
CA THR A 101 5.61 5.64 -8.74
C THR A 101 4.12 5.77 -8.50
N GLY A 102 3.73 6.46 -7.44
CA GLY A 102 2.35 6.87 -7.18
C GLY A 102 2.29 8.36 -6.89
N SER A 103 1.20 9.01 -7.29
CA SER A 103 0.89 10.38 -6.91
C SER A 103 -0.50 10.40 -6.32
N CYS A 104 -0.63 10.86 -5.09
CA CYS A 104 -1.86 10.86 -4.32
C CYS A 104 -2.23 12.28 -3.90
N THR A 105 -3.52 12.60 -3.86
CA THR A 105 -4.03 13.89 -3.42
C THR A 105 -5.18 13.66 -2.43
N THR A 106 -5.09 14.24 -1.24
CA THR A 106 -6.18 14.19 -0.24
C THR A 106 -7.31 15.14 -0.64
N SER A 107 -8.51 14.93 -0.09
CA SER A 107 -9.64 15.85 -0.25
C SER A 107 -9.35 17.26 0.27
N GLU A 108 -8.34 17.41 1.13
CA GLU A 108 -7.87 18.69 1.66
C GLU A 108 -6.78 19.35 0.79
N GLY A 109 -6.33 18.67 -0.26
CA GLY A 109 -5.34 19.19 -1.21
C GLY A 109 -3.88 18.91 -0.84
N GLN A 110 -3.62 18.07 0.16
CA GLN A 110 -2.26 17.58 0.43
C GLN A 110 -1.86 16.60 -0.67
N GLN A 111 -0.59 16.64 -1.08
CA GLN A 111 -0.02 15.78 -2.12
C GLN A 111 0.98 14.82 -1.52
N LEU A 112 0.95 13.56 -1.96
CA LEU A 112 1.89 12.52 -1.57
C LEU A 112 2.39 11.80 -2.82
N ASP A 113 3.69 11.94 -3.11
CA ASP A 113 4.35 11.23 -4.19
C ASP A 113 5.20 10.09 -3.64
N VAL A 114 4.84 8.85 -3.99
CA VAL A 114 5.48 7.63 -3.48
C VAL A 114 6.30 6.89 -4.55
N LYS A 115 7.30 6.14 -4.09
CA LYS A 115 8.07 5.18 -4.90
C LYS A 115 7.99 3.79 -4.28
N PHE A 116 8.02 2.77 -5.14
CA PHE A 116 8.02 1.36 -4.77
C PHE A 116 8.73 0.53 -5.84
#